data_AF-A0A947AD00-F1
#
_entry.id   AF-A0A947AD00-F1
#
_cell.length_a   1.000
_cell.length_b   1.000
_cell.length_c   1.000
_cell.angle_alpha   90.00
_cell.angle_beta   90.00
_cell.angle_gamma   90.00
#
_symmetry.space_group_name_H-M   'P 1'
#
loop_
_entity.id
_entity.type
_entity.pdbx_description
1 polymer ?
#
loop_
_entity_poly.entity_id
_entity_poly.type
_entity_poly.pdbx_seq_one_letter_code
_entity_poly.pdbx_strand_id
1 'polypeptide(L)'
;MQNENQDLQNIPEYDFDIMEMIKTGIHRIEGVKGLFLAAFVVYMVVVIVLQIVLSIFFPSPPPPAEPNLLNQQIVTILSYPVIMPLMVGIMMLAINYSRGESIEFKFIFNYYHLMGKLALAGLLIYIMTVIGFVLLILPGI
;
A
#
# COMPACT_ATOMS: atom_id res chain seq x y z
N MET A 1 -29.17 16.92 -48.92
CA MET A 1 -28.27 16.12 -48.07
C MET A 1 -27.16 17.03 -47.57
N GLN A 2 -27.52 17.98 -46.69
CA GLN A 2 -26.59 18.93 -46.06
C GLN A 2 -26.74 18.74 -44.55
N ASN A 3 -25.61 18.78 -43.83
CA ASN A 3 -25.46 18.86 -42.37
C ASN A 3 -25.05 17.57 -41.63
N GLU A 4 -23.86 17.06 -41.90
CA GLU A 4 -23.17 16.13 -40.97
C GLU A 4 -21.73 16.55 -40.60
N ASN A 5 -21.20 17.66 -41.16
CA ASN A 5 -19.77 18.01 -41.04
C ASN A 5 -19.47 19.27 -40.20
N GLN A 6 -20.41 19.79 -39.41
CA GLN A 6 -20.21 21.06 -38.67
C GLN A 6 -19.86 20.92 -37.18
N ASP A 7 -19.89 19.72 -36.60
CA ASP A 7 -19.71 19.55 -35.14
C ASP A 7 -18.30 19.14 -34.67
N LEU A 8 -17.33 18.97 -35.57
CA LEU A 8 -15.96 18.59 -35.18
C LEU A 8 -15.04 19.79 -34.83
N GLN A 9 -15.51 21.04 -34.94
CA GLN A 9 -14.69 22.24 -34.75
C GLN A 9 -14.63 22.78 -33.30
N ASN A 10 -15.30 22.13 -32.34
CA ASN A 10 -15.39 22.60 -30.95
C ASN A 10 -14.79 21.62 -29.93
N ILE A 11 -13.79 20.82 -30.31
CA ILE A 11 -13.00 20.11 -29.31
C ILE A 11 -11.91 21.08 -28.84
N PRO A 12 -12.00 21.65 -27.62
CA PRO A 12 -10.93 22.49 -27.11
C PRO A 12 -9.63 21.68 -27.11
N GLU A 13 -8.61 22.22 -27.75
CA GLU A 13 -7.28 21.63 -27.78
C GLU A 13 -6.74 21.67 -26.35
N TYR A 14 -6.82 20.53 -25.66
CA TYR A 14 -6.41 20.41 -24.28
C TYR A 14 -4.88 20.31 -24.27
N ASP A 15 -4.21 21.44 -24.05
CA ASP A 15 -2.77 21.50 -23.85
C ASP A 15 -2.43 21.03 -22.43
N PHE A 16 -2.06 19.75 -22.30
CA PHE A 16 -1.59 19.19 -21.03
C PHE A 16 -0.15 19.66 -20.78
N ASP A 17 0.04 20.72 -19.99
CA ASP A 17 1.33 20.94 -19.36
C ASP A 17 1.51 19.95 -18.21
N ILE A 18 2.34 18.92 -18.46
CA ILE A 18 2.70 17.89 -17.48
C ILE A 18 3.23 18.54 -16.19
N MET A 19 4.00 19.63 -16.30
CA MET A 19 4.57 20.33 -15.16
C MET A 19 3.48 21.00 -14.32
N GLU A 20 2.49 21.62 -14.96
CA GLU A 20 1.36 22.23 -14.27
C GLU A 20 0.50 21.18 -13.56
N MET A 21 0.28 20.02 -14.19
CA MET A 21 -0.47 18.92 -13.60
C MET A 21 0.25 18.35 -12.36
N ILE A 22 1.58 18.19 -12.41
CA ILE A 22 2.39 17.75 -11.26
C ILE A 22 2.32 18.80 -10.13
N LYS A 23 2.51 20.09 -10.45
CA LYS A 23 2.41 21.17 -9.45
C LYS A 23 1.05 21.19 -8.77
N THR A 24 -0.02 21.03 -9.55
CA THR A 24 -1.40 20.95 -9.03
C THR A 24 -1.57 19.75 -8.10
N GLY A 25 -1.00 18.60 -8.44
CA GLY A 25 -0.99 17.41 -7.58
C GLY A 25 -0.25 17.63 -6.27
N ILE A 26 0.93 18.28 -6.31
CA ILE A 26 1.71 18.61 -5.11
C ILE A 26 0.98 19.61 -4.23
N HIS A 27 0.38 20.65 -4.83
CA HIS A 27 -0.39 21.64 -4.10
C HIS A 27 -1.61 21.01 -3.40
N ARG A 28 -2.27 20.05 -4.05
CA ARG A 28 -3.38 19.29 -3.46
C ARG A 28 -2.99 18.46 -2.24
N ILE A 29 -1.72 18.15 -2.00
CA ILE A 29 -1.27 17.42 -0.81
C ILE A 29 -0.60 18.35 0.22
N GLU A 30 -0.47 19.65 -0.06
CA GLU A 30 0.04 20.63 0.90
C GLU A 30 -0.91 20.74 2.09
N GLY A 31 -0.37 20.64 3.30
CA GLY A 31 -1.13 20.62 4.55
C GLY A 31 -1.28 19.25 5.20
N VAL A 32 -1.25 18.16 4.43
CA VAL A 32 -1.46 16.79 4.98
C VAL A 32 -0.22 15.89 4.93
N LYS A 33 0.89 16.37 4.37
CA LYS A 33 2.17 15.63 4.28
C LYS A 33 2.64 15.09 5.64
N GLY A 34 2.50 15.90 6.70
CA GLY A 34 2.86 15.50 8.06
C GLY A 34 2.02 14.34 8.60
N LEU A 35 0.74 14.27 8.23
CA LEU A 35 -0.15 13.18 8.61
C LEU A 35 0.28 11.86 7.96
N PHE A 36 0.54 11.87 6.65
CA PHE A 36 1.01 10.70 5.92
C PHE A 36 2.40 10.25 6.39
N LEU A 37 3.30 11.20 6.68
CA LEU A 37 4.60 10.89 7.25
C LEU A 37 4.47 10.24 8.63
N ALA A 38 3.62 10.78 9.51
CA ALA A 38 3.36 10.19 10.82
C ALA A 38 2.77 8.78 10.70
N ALA A 39 1.83 8.57 9.78
CA ALA A 39 1.24 7.27 9.52
C ALA A 39 2.29 6.25 9.04
N PHE A 40 3.18 6.68 8.15
CA PHE A 40 4.30 5.86 7.69
C PHE A 40 5.29 5.54 8.81
N VAL A 41 5.65 6.52 9.65
CA VAL A 41 6.53 6.30 10.81
C VAL A 41 5.92 5.28 11.78
N VAL A 42 4.63 5.41 12.08
CA VAL A 42 3.94 4.43 12.94
C VAL A 42 3.90 3.05 12.32
N TYR A 43 3.65 2.95 11.01
CA TYR A 43 3.77 1.68 10.30
C TYR A 43 5.15 1.04 10.46
N MET A 44 6.23 1.81 10.25
CA MET A 44 7.60 1.33 10.40
C MET A 44 7.90 0.87 11.83
N VAL A 45 7.49 1.65 12.83
CA VAL A 45 7.66 1.29 14.24
C VAL A 45 6.93 -0.01 14.57
N VAL A 46 5.67 -0.16 14.13
CA VAL A 46 4.89 -1.38 14.35
C VAL A 46 5.57 -2.58 13.69
N VAL A 47 6.02 -2.46 12.44
CA VAL A 47 6.75 -3.53 11.73
C VAL A 47 8.01 -3.92 12.49
N ILE A 48 8.84 -2.96 12.90
CA ILE A 48 10.10 -3.22 13.60
C ILE A 48 9.84 -3.90 14.94
N VAL A 49 8.91 -3.36 15.74
CA VAL A 49 8.56 -3.94 17.05
C VAL A 49 8.02 -5.35 16.89
N LEU A 50 7.13 -5.56 15.93
CA LEU A 50 6.54 -6.88 15.66
C LEU A 50 7.60 -7.89 15.23
N GLN A 51 8.52 -7.49 14.34
CA GLN A 51 9.62 -8.32 13.89
C GLN A 51 10.56 -8.69 15.05
N ILE A 52 10.92 -7.74 15.90
CA ILE A 52 11.75 -8.01 17.09
C ILE A 52 11.03 -8.99 18.02
N VAL A 53 9.77 -8.74 18.35
CA VAL A 53 8.98 -9.59 19.25
C VAL A 53 8.87 -11.01 18.71
N LEU A 54 8.51 -11.19 17.43
CA LEU A 54 8.39 -12.51 16.82
C LEU A 54 9.75 -13.22 16.68
N SER A 55 10.83 -12.48 16.42
CA SER A 55 12.18 -13.05 16.32
C SER A 55 12.73 -13.59 17.64
N ILE A 56 12.20 -13.14 18.78
CA ILE A 56 12.53 -13.73 20.10
C ILE A 56 12.04 -15.18 20.18
N PHE A 57 10.86 -15.46 19.61
CA PHE A 57 10.25 -16.79 19.61
C PHE A 57 10.72 -17.66 18.43
N PHE A 58 11.00 -17.03 17.29
CA PHE A 58 11.41 -17.69 16.06
C PHE A 58 12.74 -17.10 15.55
N PRO A 59 13.86 -17.33 16.26
CA PRO A 59 15.14 -16.71 15.91
C PRO A 59 15.67 -17.23 14.58
N SER A 60 16.22 -16.31 13.78
CA SER A 60 17.05 -16.64 12.62
C SER A 60 18.45 -16.06 12.83
N PRO A 61 19.53 -16.85 12.68
CA PRO A 61 20.88 -16.35 12.78
C PRO A 61 21.12 -15.20 11.77
N PRO A 62 21.82 -14.12 12.17
CA PRO A 62 22.28 -13.12 11.22
C PRO A 62 23.50 -13.63 10.42
N PRO A 63 23.80 -13.03 9.25
CA PRO A 63 25.02 -13.32 8.50
C PRO A 63 26.28 -13.18 9.39
N PRO A 64 27.29 -14.04 9.26
CA PRO A 64 27.55 -14.98 8.16
C PRO A 64 26.93 -16.38 8.34
N ALA A 65 26.20 -16.64 9.42
CA ALA A 65 25.54 -17.93 9.62
C ALA A 65 24.37 -18.11 8.63
N GLU A 66 24.09 -19.36 8.25
CA GLU A 66 22.96 -19.64 7.36
C GLU A 66 21.63 -19.24 8.03
N PRO A 67 20.79 -18.45 7.34
CA PRO A 67 19.51 -18.03 7.87
C PRO A 67 18.56 -19.22 8.02
N ASN A 68 17.79 -19.25 9.11
CA ASN A 68 16.72 -20.22 9.26
C ASN A 68 15.48 -19.75 8.47
N LEU A 69 15.40 -20.20 7.21
CA LEU A 69 14.33 -19.82 6.29
C LEU A 69 12.94 -20.17 6.80
N LEU A 70 12.79 -21.30 7.51
CA LEU A 70 11.50 -21.71 8.07
C LEU A 70 11.03 -20.71 9.14
N ASN A 71 11.91 -20.32 10.06
CA ASN A 71 11.58 -19.35 11.10
C ASN A 71 11.25 -17.98 10.50
N GLN A 72 11.99 -17.53 9.48
CA GLN A 72 11.67 -16.28 8.77
C GLN A 72 10.29 -16.32 8.11
N GLN A 73 9.93 -17.46 7.52
CA GLN A 73 8.63 -17.65 6.90
C GLN A 73 7.50 -17.61 7.94
N ILE A 74 7.70 -18.24 9.10
CA ILE A 74 6.74 -18.21 10.21
C ILE A 74 6.56 -16.78 10.71
N VAL A 75 7.65 -16.06 10.98
CA VAL A 75 7.59 -14.64 11.40
C VAL A 75 6.84 -13.79 10.37
N THR A 76 7.13 -14.00 9.08
CA THR A 76 6.45 -13.31 7.99
C THR A 76 4.96 -13.56 8.04
N ILE A 77 4.51 -14.82 8.03
CA ILE A 77 3.09 -15.19 8.05
C ILE A 77 2.37 -14.65 9.30
N LEU A 78 2.99 -14.79 10.48
CA LEU A 78 2.42 -14.33 11.74
C LEU A 78 2.34 -12.79 11.84
N SER A 79 3.08 -12.07 11.00
CA SER A 79 3.02 -10.61 10.95
C SER A 79 1.77 -10.08 10.22
N TYR A 80 1.20 -10.85 9.28
CA TYR A 80 0.10 -10.40 8.41
C TYR A 80 -1.11 -9.83 9.18
N PRO A 81 -1.59 -10.47 10.25
CA PRO A 81 -2.74 -9.96 10.98
C PRO A 81 -2.55 -8.57 11.57
N VAL A 82 -1.34 -8.17 11.89
CA VAL A 82 -1.07 -6.83 12.45
C VAL A 82 -0.78 -5.83 11.33
N ILE A 83 0.03 -6.23 10.35
CA ILE A 83 0.53 -5.32 9.31
C ILE A 83 -0.54 -5.02 8.24
N MET A 84 -1.33 -6.01 7.83
CA MET A 84 -2.29 -5.83 6.74
C MET A 84 -3.38 -4.79 7.05
N PRO A 85 -4.04 -4.82 8.23
CA PRO A 85 -5.05 -3.82 8.56
C PRO A 85 -4.49 -2.41 8.64
N LEU A 86 -3.26 -2.26 9.16
CA LEU A 86 -2.58 -0.98 9.24
C LEU A 86 -2.26 -0.43 7.85
N MET A 87 -1.73 -1.28 6.96
CA MET A 87 -1.43 -0.88 5.58
C MET A 87 -2.70 -0.49 4.82
N VAL A 88 -3.79 -1.26 4.98
CA VAL A 88 -5.11 -0.92 4.42
C VAL A 88 -5.64 0.39 4.99
N GLY A 89 -5.49 0.63 6.30
CA GLY A 89 -5.88 1.89 6.92
C GLY A 89 -5.15 3.10 6.33
N ILE A 90 -3.85 2.97 6.06
CA ILE A 90 -3.05 4.03 5.41
C ILE A 90 -3.50 4.24 3.95
N MET A 91 -3.75 3.16 3.20
CA MET A 91 -4.27 3.26 1.83
C MET A 91 -5.65 3.93 1.79
N MET A 92 -6.54 3.55 2.70
CA MET A 92 -7.88 4.15 2.80
C MET A 92 -7.83 5.60 3.26
N LEU A 93 -6.87 5.98 4.12
CA LEU A 93 -6.60 7.37 4.46
C LEU A 93 -6.28 8.19 3.20
N ALA A 94 -5.43 7.67 2.31
CA ALA A 94 -5.10 8.32 1.05
C ALA A 94 -6.33 8.43 0.12
N ILE A 95 -7.11 7.36 -0.01
CA ILE A 95 -8.32 7.34 -0.84
C ILE A 95 -9.35 8.36 -0.34
N ASN A 96 -9.61 8.40 0.97
CA ASN A 96 -10.57 9.33 1.56
C ASN A 96 -10.09 10.78 1.38
N TYR A 97 -8.79 11.04 1.54
CA TYR A 97 -8.23 12.36 1.25
C TYR A 97 -8.43 12.77 -0.22
N SER A 98 -8.15 11.86 -1.16
CA SER A 98 -8.34 12.13 -2.59
C SER A 98 -9.80 12.40 -2.96
N ARG A 99 -10.75 11.91 -2.16
CA ARG A 99 -12.20 12.18 -2.30
C ARG A 99 -12.64 13.50 -1.66
N GLY A 100 -11.74 14.24 -1.02
CA GLY A 100 -12.07 15.47 -0.29
C GLY A 100 -12.73 15.22 1.06
N GLU A 101 -12.67 13.99 1.59
CA GLU A 101 -13.17 13.69 2.92
C GLU A 101 -12.17 14.14 3.99
N SER A 102 -12.67 14.41 5.20
CA SER A 102 -11.83 14.73 6.34
C SER A 102 -10.93 13.54 6.69
N ILE A 103 -9.65 13.78 6.93
CA ILE A 103 -8.70 12.76 7.36
C ILE A 103 -8.18 13.06 8.76
N GLU A 104 -8.05 12.01 9.55
CA GLU A 104 -7.48 12.07 10.90
C GLU A 104 -6.49 10.93 11.09
N PHE A 105 -5.50 11.14 11.93
CA PHE A 105 -4.43 10.17 12.17
C PHE A 105 -4.99 8.83 12.66
N LYS A 106 -6.01 8.86 13.53
CA LYS A 106 -6.64 7.66 14.11
C LYS A 106 -7.25 6.71 13.07
N PHE A 107 -7.57 7.19 11.86
CA PHE A 107 -8.23 6.39 10.84
C PHE A 107 -7.36 5.25 10.29
N ILE A 108 -6.04 5.31 10.48
CA ILE A 108 -5.14 4.20 10.11
C ILE A 108 -5.45 2.90 10.87
N PHE A 109 -6.16 2.98 12.01
CA PHE A 109 -6.55 1.82 12.82
C PHE A 109 -7.99 1.35 12.58
N ASN A 110 -8.78 2.05 11.75
CA ASN A 110 -10.21 1.76 11.59
C ASN A 110 -10.49 0.34 11.07
N TYR A 111 -9.56 -0.26 10.33
CA TYR A 111 -9.76 -1.55 9.65
C TYR A 111 -9.30 -2.76 10.46
N TYR A 112 -8.88 -2.58 11.72
CA TYR A 112 -8.51 -3.71 12.60
C TYR A 112 -9.69 -4.64 12.91
N HIS A 113 -10.94 -4.16 12.82
CA HIS A 113 -12.12 -5.03 12.91
C HIS A 113 -12.20 -6.08 11.78
N LEU A 114 -11.50 -5.86 10.65
CA LEU A 114 -11.37 -6.80 9.54
C LEU A 114 -10.05 -7.58 9.58
N MET A 115 -9.32 -7.56 10.70
CA MET A 115 -8.00 -8.18 10.86
C MET A 115 -7.91 -9.58 10.26
N GLY A 116 -8.80 -10.49 10.64
CA GLY A 116 -8.78 -11.87 10.12
C GLY A 116 -9.00 -11.95 8.61
N LYS A 117 -9.91 -11.13 8.07
CA LYS A 117 -10.21 -11.11 6.62
C LYS A 117 -9.05 -10.51 5.83
N LEU A 118 -8.44 -9.43 6.31
CA LEU A 118 -7.31 -8.77 5.67
C LEU A 118 -6.04 -9.60 5.76
N ALA A 119 -5.81 -10.29 6.88
CA ALA A 119 -4.72 -11.23 7.03
C ALA A 119 -4.85 -12.38 6.01
N LEU A 120 -6.04 -12.97 5.93
CA LEU A 120 -6.31 -14.05 4.98
C LEU A 120 -6.16 -13.57 3.54
N ALA A 121 -6.71 -12.41 3.19
CA ALA A 121 -6.57 -11.82 1.86
C ALA A 121 -5.09 -11.60 1.52
N GLY A 122 -4.30 -11.05 2.43
CA GLY A 122 -2.86 -10.88 2.26
C GLY A 122 -2.13 -12.21 2.07
N LEU A 123 -2.47 -13.23 2.85
CA LEU A 123 -1.88 -14.57 2.72
C LEU A 123 -2.24 -15.20 1.36
N LEU A 124 -3.49 -15.07 0.91
CA LEU A 124 -3.92 -15.56 -0.39
C LEU A 124 -3.18 -14.85 -1.53
N ILE A 125 -3.03 -13.53 -1.44
CA ILE A 125 -2.21 -12.76 -2.41
C ILE A 125 -0.79 -13.30 -2.41
N TYR A 126 -0.17 -13.48 -1.24
CA TYR A 126 1.18 -14.02 -1.13
C TYR A 126 1.31 -15.40 -1.78
N ILE A 127 0.39 -16.33 -1.50
CA ILE A 127 0.37 -17.67 -2.11
C ILE A 127 0.19 -17.58 -3.62
N MET A 128 -0.74 -16.75 -4.10
CA MET A 128 -0.96 -16.53 -5.54
C MET A 128 0.28 -15.94 -6.21
N THR A 129 0.99 -15.02 -5.55
CA THR A 129 2.24 -14.45 -6.04
C THR A 129 3.34 -15.51 -6.12
N VAL A 130 3.52 -16.33 -5.09
CA VAL A 130 4.49 -17.44 -5.10
C VAL A 130 4.17 -18.44 -6.20
N ILE A 131 2.90 -18.85 -6.34
CA ILE A 131 2.46 -19.73 -7.42
C ILE A 131 2.72 -19.09 -8.78
N GLY A 132 2.42 -17.80 -8.95
CA GLY A 132 2.68 -17.05 -10.18
C GLY A 132 4.16 -17.03 -10.55
N PHE A 133 5.06 -16.89 -9.58
CA PHE A 133 6.50 -16.98 -9.79
C PHE A 133 6.96 -18.41 -10.13
N VAL A 134 6.45 -19.42 -9.43
CA VAL A 134 6.80 -20.84 -9.69
C VAL A 134 6.33 -21.30 -11.06
N LEU A 135 5.13 -20.88 -11.48
CA LEU A 135 4.56 -21.20 -12.79
C LEU A 135 5.13 -20.34 -13.92
N LEU A 136 6.03 -19.39 -13.62
CA LEU A 136 6.52 -18.37 -14.56
C LEU A 136 5.37 -17.59 -15.25
N ILE A 137 4.22 -17.43 -14.58
CA ILE A 137 3.06 -16.61 -15.03
C ILE A 137 3.22 -15.16 -14.57
N LEU A 138 3.99 -14.91 -13.52
CA LEU A 138 4.58 -13.61 -13.20
C LEU A 138 6.06 -13.55 -13.66
N PRO A 139 6.41 -13.67 -14.96
CA PRO A 139 7.74 -13.35 -15.41
C PRO A 139 7.77 -11.85 -15.72
N GLY A 140 8.56 -11.12 -14.95
CA GLY A 140 8.85 -9.72 -15.21
C GLY A 140 10.34 -9.40 -15.05
N ILE A 141 11.20 -10.42 -15.15
CA ILE A 141 12.64 -10.28 -15.33
C ILE A 141 13.07 -11.28 -16.39
#